data_AF-A0A0Q9TJQ7-F1
#
_entry.id   AF-A0A0Q9TJQ7-F1
#
_cell.length_a   1.000
_cell.length_b   1.000
_cell.length_c   1.000
_cell.angle_alpha   90.00
_cell.angle_beta   90.00
_cell.angle_gamma   90.00
#
_symmetry.space_group_name_H-M   'P 1'
#
loop_
_entity.id
_entity.type
_entity.pdbx_description
1 polymer ?
#
loop_
_entity_poly.entity_id
_entity_poly.type
_entity_poly.pdbx_seq_one_letter_code
_entity_poly.pdbx_strand_id
1 'polypeptide(L)'
;MSVTDVFPLIKAPDAWPVPVVATVAMVCLAGLDLLGAVLAKEWAENGSVRALVLGAGAFLVLFWVYASSLRYAELALVTMGWVVMLQVGLVLIDRWRYGVELPTGKWVAIGVVLVAQAYLVLAPAAEQAGAAAASGG
;
A
#
# COMPACT_ATOMS: atom_id res chain seq x y z
N MET A 1 -2.30 -10.63 -29.96
CA MET A 1 -2.88 -10.47 -28.60
C MET A 1 -1.77 -9.98 -27.71
N SER A 2 -1.96 -8.84 -27.06
CA SER A 2 -0.96 -8.34 -26.12
C SER A 2 -1.03 -9.18 -24.85
N VAL A 3 0.09 -9.40 -24.15
CA VAL A 3 0.10 -10.09 -22.84
C VAL A 3 -0.82 -9.38 -21.83
N THR A 4 -1.02 -8.07 -22.00
CA THR A 4 -1.96 -7.26 -21.22
C THR A 4 -3.45 -7.58 -21.47
N ASP A 5 -3.78 -8.28 -22.56
CA ASP A 5 -5.14 -8.79 -22.81
C ASP A 5 -5.42 -10.08 -22.03
N VAL A 6 -4.37 -10.85 -21.71
CA VAL A 6 -4.42 -12.09 -20.92
C VAL A 6 -4.39 -11.79 -19.43
N PHE A 7 -3.62 -10.78 -19.01
CA PHE A 7 -3.57 -10.25 -17.65
C PHE A 7 -3.98 -8.78 -17.62
N PRO A 8 -5.29 -8.47 -17.65
CA PRO A 8 -5.76 -7.10 -17.67
C PRO A 8 -5.31 -6.35 -16.41
N LEU A 9 -4.73 -5.16 -16.57
CA LEU A 9 -4.42 -4.30 -15.44
C LEU A 9 -5.72 -3.82 -14.78
N ILE A 10 -5.70 -3.75 -13.45
CA ILE A 10 -6.89 -3.35 -12.67
C ILE A 10 -7.25 -1.91 -13.02
N LYS A 11 -8.50 -1.69 -13.43
CA LYS A 11 -9.03 -0.36 -13.71
C LYS A 11 -9.78 0.18 -12.50
N ALA A 12 -9.35 1.33 -11.99
CA ALA A 12 -10.13 2.07 -11.01
C ALA A 12 -11.35 2.72 -11.68
N PRO A 13 -12.47 2.90 -10.96
CA PRO A 13 -13.61 3.65 -11.46
C PRO A 13 -13.21 5.08 -11.82
N ASP A 14 -13.64 5.58 -12.98
CA ASP A 14 -13.28 6.94 -13.45
C ASP A 14 -13.80 8.05 -12.53
N ALA A 15 -14.79 7.75 -11.68
CA ALA A 15 -15.36 8.69 -10.72
C ALA A 15 -14.51 8.89 -9.45
N TRP A 16 -13.48 8.08 -9.22
CA TRP A 16 -12.71 8.14 -7.97
C TRP A 16 -11.55 9.14 -8.06
N PRO A 17 -11.37 10.02 -7.06
CA PRO A 17 -10.20 10.88 -6.99
C PRO A 17 -8.90 10.06 -6.93
N VAL A 18 -7.85 10.53 -7.61
CA VAL A 18 -6.53 9.88 -7.60
C VAL A 18 -6.02 9.57 -6.19
N PRO A 19 -6.13 10.47 -5.19
CA PRO A 19 -5.74 10.17 -3.82
C PRO A 19 -6.45 8.95 -3.21
N VAL A 20 -7.73 8.76 -3.53
CA VAL A 20 -8.53 7.63 -3.04
C VAL A 20 -8.03 6.34 -3.68
N VAL A 21 -7.83 6.33 -5.00
CA VAL A 21 -7.30 5.16 -5.73
C VAL A 21 -5.91 4.79 -5.22
N ALA A 22 -5.01 5.77 -5.06
CA ALA A 22 -3.67 5.56 -4.56
C ALA A 22 -3.66 5.00 -3.13
N THR A 23 -4.49 5.55 -2.24
CA THR A 23 -4.60 5.09 -0.85
C THR A 23 -5.12 3.66 -0.78
N VAL A 24 -6.17 3.34 -1.54
CA VAL A 24 -6.71 1.97 -1.61
C VAL A 24 -5.66 1.00 -2.12
N ALA A 25 -4.92 1.37 -3.18
CA ALA A 25 -3.83 0.55 -3.69
C ALA A 25 -2.75 0.31 -2.62
N MET A 26 -2.30 1.35 -1.91
CA MET A 26 -1.31 1.23 -0.83
C MET A 26 -1.77 0.28 0.29
N VAL A 27 -3.04 0.38 0.70
CA VAL A 27 -3.62 -0.48 1.75
C VAL A 27 -3.69 -1.93 1.26
N CYS A 28 -4.15 -2.16 0.04
CA CYS A 28 -4.19 -3.50 -0.56
C CYS A 28 -2.79 -4.12 -0.63
N LEU A 29 -1.80 -3.33 -1.04
CA LEU A 29 -0.43 -3.77 -1.16
C LEU A 29 0.20 -4.10 0.19
N ALA A 30 0.02 -3.22 1.19
CA ALA A 30 0.48 -3.48 2.55
C ALA A 30 -0.18 -4.75 3.14
N GLY A 31 -1.46 -4.96 2.86
CA GLY A 31 -2.18 -6.16 3.29
C GLY A 31 -1.65 -7.44 2.63
N LEU A 32 -1.38 -7.40 1.32
CA LEU A 32 -0.81 -8.53 0.58
C LEU A 32 0.62 -8.84 1.04
N ASP A 33 1.42 -7.80 1.33
CA ASP A 33 2.79 -7.97 1.81
C ASP A 33 2.81 -8.60 3.21
N LEU A 34 1.95 -8.11 4.11
CA LEU A 34 1.75 -8.70 5.43
C LEU A 34 1.31 -10.17 5.34
N LEU A 35 0.33 -10.48 4.48
CA LEU A 35 -0.14 -11.85 4.27
C LEU A 35 0.99 -12.75 3.75
N GLY A 36 1.74 -12.26 2.74
CA GLY A 36 2.90 -12.96 2.19
C GLY A 36 3.95 -13.24 3.25
N ALA A 37 4.26 -12.27 4.11
CA ALA A 37 5.22 -12.41 5.21
C ALA A 37 4.77 -13.44 6.26
N VAL A 38 3.48 -13.45 6.63
CA VAL A 38 2.93 -14.42 7.59
C VAL A 38 2.99 -15.85 7.02
N LEU A 39 2.63 -16.02 5.74
CA LEU A 39 2.69 -17.33 5.08
C LEU A 39 4.14 -17.80 4.87
N ALA A 40 5.06 -16.88 4.57
CA ALA A 40 6.48 -17.19 4.48
C ALA A 40 7.02 -17.68 5.83
N LYS A 41 6.62 -17.05 6.94
CA LYS A 41 6.97 -17.49 8.29
C LYS A 41 6.43 -18.89 8.60
N GLU A 42 5.16 -19.14 8.30
CA GLU A 42 4.51 -20.45 8.48
C GLU A 42 5.23 -21.55 7.67
N TRP A 43 5.65 -21.25 6.45
CA TRP A 43 6.45 -22.18 5.66
C TRP A 43 7.84 -22.43 6.27
N ALA A 44 8.52 -21.38 6.73
CA ALA A 44 9.85 -21.49 7.33
C ALA A 44 9.85 -22.31 8.63
N GLU A 45 8.81 -22.19 9.46
CA GLU A 45 8.69 -22.91 10.73
C GLU A 45 8.15 -24.34 10.54
N ASN A 46 7.11 -24.52 9.72
CA ASN A 46 6.37 -25.79 9.64
C ASN A 46 6.61 -26.58 8.33
N GLY A 47 7.42 -26.06 7.39
CA GLY A 47 7.68 -26.69 6.09
C GLY A 47 6.44 -26.80 5.19
N SER A 48 5.38 -26.04 5.48
CA SER A 48 4.08 -26.15 4.81
C SER A 48 4.16 -25.70 3.34
N VAL A 49 4.03 -26.66 2.42
CA VAL A 49 3.99 -26.38 0.96
C VAL A 49 2.79 -25.50 0.59
N ARG A 50 1.68 -25.62 1.31
CA ARG A 50 0.52 -24.74 1.10
C ARG A 50 0.85 -23.29 1.43
N ALA A 51 1.55 -23.06 2.54
CA ALA A 51 1.98 -21.72 2.93
C ALA A 51 2.98 -21.13 1.92
N LEU A 52 3.90 -21.96 1.40
CA LEU A 52 4.80 -21.56 0.32
C LEU A 52 4.05 -21.10 -0.93
N VAL A 53 3.12 -21.92 -1.44
CA VAL A 53 2.39 -21.63 -2.68
C VAL A 53 1.49 -20.40 -2.51
N LEU A 54 0.77 -20.30 -1.38
CA LEU A 54 -0.10 -19.15 -1.11
C LEU A 54 0.71 -17.87 -0.89
N GLY A 55 1.85 -17.95 -0.20
CA GLY A 55 2.74 -16.81 0.02
C GLY A 55 3.34 -16.29 -1.29
N ALA A 56 3.86 -17.19 -2.13
CA ALA A 56 4.35 -16.84 -3.46
C ALA A 56 3.23 -16.24 -4.34
N GLY A 57 2.02 -16.82 -4.28
CA GLY A 57 0.83 -16.29 -4.94
C GLY A 57 0.48 -14.87 -4.47
N ALA A 58 0.56 -14.60 -3.16
CA ALA A 58 0.31 -13.27 -2.62
C ALA A 58 1.30 -12.23 -3.16
N PHE A 59 2.58 -12.58 -3.28
CA PHE A 59 3.60 -11.69 -3.89
C PHE A 59 3.37 -11.46 -5.40
N LEU A 60 2.88 -12.47 -6.14
CA LEU A 60 2.49 -12.28 -7.54
C LEU A 60 1.30 -11.33 -7.68
N VAL A 61 0.28 -11.49 -6.83
CA VAL A 61 -0.88 -10.58 -6.80
C VAL A 61 -0.45 -9.18 -6.38
N LEU A 62 0.44 -9.06 -5.39
CA LEU A 62 1.02 -7.78 -4.96
C LEU A 62 1.72 -7.09 -6.13
N PHE A 63 2.56 -7.81 -6.87
CA PHE A 63 3.21 -7.27 -8.06
C PHE A 63 2.20 -6.79 -9.10
N TRP A 64 1.13 -7.54 -9.32
CA TRP A 64 0.08 -7.16 -10.28
C TRP A 64 -0.70 -5.91 -9.84
N VAL A 65 -1.04 -5.80 -8.55
CA VAL A 65 -1.67 -4.59 -7.97
C VAL A 65 -0.72 -3.40 -8.07
N TYR A 66 0.58 -3.62 -7.79
CA TYR A 66 1.59 -2.58 -7.85
C TYR A 66 1.73 -2.04 -9.28
N ALA A 67 1.92 -2.92 -10.26
CA ALA A 67 1.97 -2.55 -11.68
C ALA A 67 0.69 -1.82 -12.13
N SER A 68 -0.48 -2.22 -11.62
CA SER A 68 -1.75 -1.54 -11.91
C SER A 68 -1.82 -0.14 -11.28
N SER A 69 -1.30 0.03 -10.07
CA SER A 69 -1.32 1.32 -9.35
C SER A 69 -0.43 2.39 -9.99
N LEU A 70 0.66 1.99 -10.66
CA LEU A 70 1.56 2.89 -11.39
C LEU A 70 0.90 3.59 -12.59
N ARG A 71 -0.28 3.15 -13.01
CA ARG A 71 -1.08 3.86 -14.01
C ARG A 71 -1.72 5.14 -13.48
N TYR A 72 -1.88 5.22 -12.16
CA TYR A 72 -2.65 6.26 -11.48
C TYR A 72 -1.78 7.15 -10.59
N ALA A 73 -0.66 6.64 -10.10
CA ALA A 73 0.19 7.30 -9.14
C ALA A 73 1.68 7.09 -9.43
N GLU A 74 2.50 8.01 -8.93
CA GLU A 74 3.95 7.93 -9.08
C GLU A 74 4.53 6.72 -8.33
N LEU A 75 5.60 6.16 -8.90
CA LEU A 75 6.36 5.04 -8.32
C LEU A 75 6.77 5.31 -6.86
N ALA A 76 7.34 6.48 -6.60
CA ALA A 76 7.82 6.87 -5.28
C ALA A 76 6.67 7.00 -4.27
N LEU A 77 5.54 7.58 -4.71
CA LEU A 77 4.36 7.78 -3.87
C LEU A 77 3.78 6.44 -3.42
N VAL A 78 3.54 5.52 -4.35
CA VAL A 78 3.00 4.18 -4.06
C VAL A 78 3.96 3.38 -3.18
N THR A 79 5.25 3.36 -3.55
CA THR A 79 6.27 2.59 -2.84
C THR A 79 6.52 3.12 -1.44
N MET A 80 6.52 4.42 -1.19
CA MET A 80 6.64 4.90 0.19
C MET A 80 5.36 4.62 0.97
N GLY A 81 4.21 4.87 0.36
CA GLY A 81 2.90 4.72 1.01
C GLY A 81 2.64 3.32 1.53
N TRP A 82 2.86 2.29 0.72
CA TRP A 82 2.59 0.92 1.15
C TRP A 82 3.51 0.48 2.32
N VAL A 83 4.75 1.00 2.44
CA VAL A 83 5.75 0.58 3.42
C VAL A 83 5.42 1.28 4.71
N VAL A 84 5.05 2.56 4.64
CA VAL A 84 4.52 3.29 5.80
C VAL A 84 3.29 2.57 6.36
N MET A 85 2.33 2.19 5.52
CA MET A 85 1.14 1.47 5.96
C MET A 85 1.48 0.12 6.58
N LEU A 86 2.39 -0.64 5.96
CA LEU A 86 2.86 -1.92 6.48
C LEU A 86 3.57 -1.75 7.83
N GLN A 87 4.48 -0.79 7.95
CA GLN A 87 5.22 -0.51 9.19
C GLN A 87 4.25 -0.18 10.33
N VAL A 88 3.30 0.72 10.09
CA VAL A 88 2.28 1.07 11.09
C VAL A 88 1.42 -0.15 11.43
N GLY A 89 0.98 -0.93 10.44
CA GLY A 89 0.22 -2.15 10.65
C GLY A 89 0.95 -3.19 11.49
N LEU A 90 2.24 -3.42 11.22
CA LEU A 90 3.09 -4.33 12.00
C LEU A 90 3.24 -3.85 13.44
N VAL A 91 3.48 -2.56 13.67
CA VAL A 91 3.57 -2.00 15.03
C VAL A 91 2.26 -2.16 15.80
N LEU A 92 1.12 -2.01 15.13
CA LEU A 92 -0.19 -2.26 15.75
C LEU A 92 -0.39 -3.76 16.08
N ILE A 93 0.05 -4.66 15.20
CA ILE A 93 0.05 -6.11 15.46
C ILE A 93 0.94 -6.44 16.66
N ASP A 94 2.13 -5.85 16.76
CA ASP A 94 3.03 -6.05 17.90
C ASP A 94 2.39 -5.60 19.22
N ARG A 95 1.71 -4.45 19.18
CA ARG A 95 1.00 -3.93 20.34
C ARG A 95 -0.19 -4.80 20.75
N TRP A 96 -0.98 -5.31 19.81
CA TRP A 96 -2.24 -6.01 20.09
C TRP A 96 -2.09 -7.52 20.24
N ARG A 97 -1.25 -8.16 19.41
CA ARG A 97 -1.05 -9.61 19.40
C ARG A 97 0.04 -10.05 20.36
N TYR A 98 1.13 -9.29 20.44
CA TYR A 98 2.30 -9.65 21.25
C TYR A 98 2.42 -8.82 22.55
N GLY A 99 1.50 -7.88 22.79
CA GLY A 99 1.45 -7.10 24.03
C GLY A 99 2.62 -6.14 24.23
N VAL A 100 3.34 -5.79 23.15
CA VAL A 100 4.50 -4.89 23.23
C VAL A 100 4.07 -3.51 23.69
N GLU A 101 4.63 -3.01 24.78
CA GLU A 101 4.38 -1.64 25.21
C GLU A 101 5.06 -0.65 24.26
N LEU A 102 4.27 0.32 23.78
CA LEU A 102 4.74 1.39 22.91
C LEU A 102 4.86 2.67 23.75
N PRO A 103 6.09 3.14 24.06
CA PRO A 103 6.30 4.42 24.72
C PRO A 103 5.64 5.55 23.93
N THR A 104 5.22 6.61 24.62
CA THR A 104 4.53 7.76 24.01
C THR A 104 5.29 8.33 22.80
N GLY A 105 6.63 8.35 22.84
CA GLY A 105 7.45 8.79 21.71
C GLY A 105 7.26 8.00 20.42
N LYS A 106 7.00 6.67 20.50
CA LYS A 106 6.71 5.85 19.31
C LYS A 106 5.37 6.21 18.68
N TRP A 107 4.36 6.52 19.49
CA TRP A 107 3.05 6.98 19.00
C TRP A 107 3.16 8.32 18.29
N VAL A 108 3.95 9.25 18.82
CA VAL A 108 4.24 10.52 18.15
C VAL A 108 4.92 10.28 16.81
N ALA A 109 5.93 9.41 16.74
CA ALA A 109 6.60 9.07 15.49
C ALA A 109 5.65 8.47 14.44
N ILE A 110 4.75 7.55 14.84
CA ILE A 110 3.70 7.00 13.97
C ILE A 110 2.83 8.13 13.42
N GLY A 111 2.35 9.02 14.30
CA GLY A 111 1.54 10.17 13.90
C GLY A 111 2.25 11.07 12.88
N VAL A 112 3.52 11.40 13.13
CA VAL A 112 4.33 12.22 12.21
C VAL A 112 4.48 11.57 10.84
N VAL A 113 4.79 10.27 10.80
CA VAL A 113 4.95 9.53 9.53
C VAL A 113 3.62 9.46 8.77
N LEU A 114 2.49 9.23 9.45
CA LEU A 114 1.17 9.22 8.82
C LEU A 114 0.79 10.59 8.26
N VAL A 115 1.08 11.68 8.99
CA VAL A 115 0.85 13.05 8.51
C VAL A 115 1.71 13.36 7.29
N ALA A 116 2.99 13.01 7.33
CA ALA A 116 3.88 13.18 6.19
C ALA A 116 3.39 12.38 4.97
N GLN A 117 2.94 11.13 5.18
CA GLN A 117 2.39 10.31 4.13
C GLN A 117 1.10 10.88 3.54
N ALA A 118 0.20 11.39 4.38
CA ALA A 118 -1.03 12.06 3.93
C ALA A 118 -0.72 13.29 3.09
N TYR A 119 0.27 14.09 3.49
CA TYR A 119 0.74 15.23 2.69
C TYR A 119 1.23 14.79 1.31
N LEU A 120 2.09 13.76 1.22
CA LEU A 120 2.59 13.25 -0.06
C LEU A 120 1.48 12.76 -0.99
N VAL A 121 0.40 12.20 -0.43
CA VAL A 121 -0.76 11.73 -1.21
C VAL A 121 -1.65 12.89 -1.68
N LEU A 122 -1.83 13.92 -0.85
CA LEU A 122 -2.77 15.01 -1.11
C LEU A 122 -2.15 16.19 -1.86
N ALA A 123 -0.85 16.43 -1.72
CA ALA A 123 -0.17 17.58 -2.32
C ALA A 123 -0.34 17.66 -3.85
N PRO A 124 -0.14 16.59 -4.64
CA PRO A 124 -0.32 16.66 -6.10
C PRO A 124 -1.76 17.02 -6.51
N ALA A 125 -2.76 16.55 -5.76
CA ALA A 125 -4.17 16.85 -6.03
C ALA A 125 -4.52 18.32 -5.69
N ALA A 126 -3.94 18.86 -4.62
CA ALA A 126 -4.12 20.26 -4.24
C ALA A 126 -3.48 21.23 -5.26
N GLU A 127 -2.30 20.88 -5.79
CA GLU A 127 -1.62 21.65 -6.84
C GLU A 127 -2.44 21.70 -8.13
N GLN A 128 -3.01 20.56 -8.55
CA GLN A 128 -3.88 20.49 -9.74
C GLN A 128 -5.16 21.32 -9.58
N ALA A 129 -5.79 21.29 -8.40
CA ALA A 129 -6.97 22.11 -8.11
C ALA A 129 -6.66 23.61 -8.15
N GLY A 130 -5.51 24.02 -7.60
CA GLY A 130 -5.04 25.41 -7.65
C GLY A 130 -4.74 25.90 -9.07
N ALA A 131 -4.11 25.06 -9.90
CA ALA A 131 -3.81 25.38 -11.30
C ALA A 131 -5.09 25.55 -12.15
N ALA A 132 -6.09 24.68 -11.96
CA ALA A 132 -7.37 24.78 -12.66
C ALA A 132 -8.17 26.04 -12.27
N ALA A 133 -8.10 26.47 -11.01
CA ALA A 133 -8.71 27.72 -10.57
C ALA A 133 -8.02 28.96 -11.16
N ALA A 134 -6.70 28.90 -11.39
CA ALA A 134 -5.92 30.00 -11.94
C ALA A 134 -6.06 30.17 -13.47
N SER A 135 -6.41 29.12 -14.21
CA SER A 135 -6.62 29.18 -15.67
C SER A 135 -8.05 29.56 -16.08
N GLY A 136 -9.00 29.53 -15.14
CA GLY A 136 -10.41 29.89 -15.36
C GLY A 136 -10.79 31.32 -14.97
N GLY A 137 -9.84 32.16 -14.56
CA GLY A 137 -10.02 33.59 -14.24
C GLY A 137 -9.30 34.49 -15.24
#